data_AF-A0A526PWC5-F1
#
_entry.id   AF-A0A526PWC5-F1
#
_cell.length_a   1.000
_cell.length_b   1.000
_cell.length_c   1.000
_cell.angle_alpha   90.00
_cell.angle_beta   90.00
_cell.angle_gamma   90.00
#
_symmetry.space_group_name_H-M   'P 1'
#
loop_
_entity.id
_entity.type
_entity.pdbx_description
1 polymer ?
#
loop_
_entity_poly.entity_id
_entity_poly.type
_entity_poly.pdbx_seq_one_letter_code
_entity_poly.pdbx_strand_id
1 'polypeptide(L)'
;ADRLHAEGLPHSGISLAFDGRLHRIDLTALTGGKHVTVYGQTEVTHDLMDKRETARLVTVYETANVAPHDFDGAAPFVTYDKDGVGHRIDCDFIAGCDGYHGVSRRSVPEGALKT
;
A
#
# COMPACT_ATOMS: atom_id res chain seq x y z
N ALA A 1 10.10 8.16 -11.00
CA ALA A 1 9.46 8.56 -9.73
C ALA A 1 9.75 10.03 -9.57
N ASP A 2 9.23 10.82 -10.51
CA ASP A 2 9.95 12.01 -10.95
C ASP A 2 9.71 13.15 -9.98
N ARG A 3 8.47 13.29 -9.51
CA ARG A 3 8.10 14.20 -8.43
C ARG A 3 8.75 13.83 -7.10
N LEU A 4 8.74 12.55 -6.70
CA LEU A 4 9.46 12.12 -5.48
C LEU A 4 10.94 12.50 -5.50
N HIS A 5 11.64 12.34 -6.63
CA HIS A 5 13.04 12.72 -6.74
C HIS A 5 13.26 14.25 -6.78
N ALA A 6 12.32 15.01 -7.35
CA ALA A 6 12.44 16.46 -7.51
C ALA A 6 11.95 17.26 -6.29
N GLU A 7 10.87 16.82 -5.66
CA GLU A 7 10.14 17.51 -4.59
C GLU A 7 10.38 16.86 -3.21
N GLY A 8 10.83 15.61 -3.16
CA GLY A 8 11.12 14.91 -1.92
C GLY A 8 12.29 15.54 -1.17
N LEU A 9 12.15 15.72 0.14
CA LEU A 9 13.19 16.31 0.97
C LEU A 9 14.07 15.21 1.58
N PRO A 10 15.33 15.04 1.14
CA PRO A 10 16.22 14.08 1.76
C PRO A 10 16.54 14.52 3.20
N HIS A 11 16.50 13.56 4.11
CA HIS A 11 16.72 13.78 5.53
C HIS A 11 17.78 12.80 6.04
N SER A 12 18.92 13.36 6.43
CA SER A 12 20.12 12.61 6.84
C SER A 12 20.14 12.20 8.31
N GLY A 13 19.12 12.58 9.09
CA GLY A 13 19.11 12.28 10.52
C GLY A 13 17.95 12.92 11.24
N ILE A 14 17.60 12.41 12.42
CA ILE A 14 16.54 12.95 13.27
C ILE A 14 17.12 13.53 14.56
N SER A 15 16.32 14.31 15.30
CA SER A 15 16.72 14.81 16.61
C SER A 15 15.67 14.42 17.65
N LEU A 16 16.11 13.97 18.82
CA LEU A 16 15.26 13.61 19.96
C LEU A 16 15.53 14.59 21.10
N ALA A 17 14.49 15.25 21.61
CA ALA A 17 14.61 16.19 22.72
C ALA A 17 14.22 15.50 24.04
N PHE A 18 15.20 15.27 24.93
CA PHE A 18 14.98 14.71 26.27
C PHE A 18 16.17 15.04 27.19
N ASP A 19 15.95 14.99 28.51
CA ASP A 19 16.97 15.33 29.52
C ASP A 19 17.57 16.74 29.35
N GLY A 20 16.72 17.72 29.03
CA GLY A 20 17.12 19.12 28.83
C GLY A 20 18.05 19.37 27.64
N ARG A 21 18.23 18.37 26.76
CA ARG A 21 19.14 18.44 25.61
C ARG A 21 18.45 17.95 24.32
N LEU A 22 18.97 18.41 23.19
CA LEU A 22 18.61 17.91 21.87
C LEU A 22 19.69 16.94 21.37
N HIS A 23 19.33 15.67 21.22
CA HIS A 23 20.23 14.60 20.81
C HIS A 23 20.08 14.37 19.31
N ARG A 24 21.15 14.61 18.54
CA ARG A 24 21.17 14.38 17.09
C ARG A 24 21.53 12.92 16.78
N ILE A 25 20.73 12.27 15.93
CA ILE A 25 21.03 10.97 15.34
C ILE A 25 21.35 11.20 13.86
N ASP A 26 22.62 11.07 13.50
CA ASP A 26 23.08 11.14 12.11
C ASP A 26 22.90 9.78 11.43
N LEU A 27 21.79 9.62 10.70
CA LEU A 27 21.47 8.36 10.02
C LEU A 27 22.49 8.07 8.92
N THR A 28 22.92 9.08 8.16
CA THR A 28 23.84 8.89 7.05
C THR A 28 25.19 8.37 7.52
N ALA A 29 25.76 8.94 8.58
CA ALA A 29 26.99 8.42 9.17
C ALA A 29 26.80 7.01 9.76
N LEU A 30 25.71 6.76 10.47
CA LEU A 30 25.47 5.50 11.20
C LEU A 30 25.04 4.32 10.31
N THR A 31 24.56 4.59 9.09
CA THR A 31 24.03 3.56 8.18
C THR A 31 24.87 3.34 6.92
N GLY A 32 26.06 3.96 6.85
CA GLY A 32 26.95 3.84 5.71
C GLY A 32 26.45 4.59 4.47
N GLY A 33 25.86 5.78 4.66
CA GLY A 33 25.44 6.66 3.57
C GLY A 33 23.94 6.67 3.28
N LYS A 34 23.11 5.90 3.99
CA LYS A 34 21.65 5.91 3.74
C LYS A 34 20.98 7.15 4.34
N HIS A 35 19.83 7.51 3.79
CA HIS A 35 18.99 8.59 4.27
C HIS A 35 17.52 8.21 4.06
N VAL A 36 16.61 8.99 4.66
CA VAL A 36 15.17 8.88 4.40
C VAL A 36 14.71 10.08 3.58
N THR A 37 13.60 9.95 2.88
CA THR A 37 12.99 11.04 2.11
C THR A 37 11.66 11.40 2.73
N VAL A 38 11.48 12.68 3.05
CA VAL A 38 10.18 13.22 3.44
C VAL A 38 9.41 13.54 2.18
N TYR A 39 8.35 12.78 1.93
CA TYR A 39 7.42 12.98 0.84
C TYR A 39 6.04 12.48 1.29
N GLY A 40 5.00 13.29 1.09
CA GLY A 40 3.68 13.03 1.63
C GLY A 40 3.06 11.75 1.04
N GLN A 41 2.40 10.94 1.88
CA GLN A 41 1.69 9.76 1.39
C GLN A 41 0.60 10.12 0.38
N THR A 42 -0.07 11.26 0.55
CA THR A 42 -1.04 11.79 -0.41
C THR A 42 -0.43 12.02 -1.79
N GLU A 43 0.81 12.53 -1.84
CA GLU A 43 1.54 12.77 -3.07
C GLU A 43 1.95 11.46 -3.75
N VAL A 44 2.41 10.46 -2.98
CA VAL A 44 2.70 9.12 -3.50
C VAL A 44 1.45 8.48 -4.09
N THR A 45 0.31 8.59 -3.40
CA THR A 45 -0.97 8.07 -3.89
C THR A 45 -1.38 8.75 -5.18
N HIS A 46 -1.30 10.09 -5.23
CA HIS A 46 -1.59 10.88 -6.44
C HIS A 46 -0.71 10.45 -7.62
N ASP A 47 0.60 10.37 -7.43
CA ASP A 47 1.55 9.93 -8.46
C ASP A 47 1.22 8.53 -9.01
N LEU A 48 0.80 7.62 -8.14
CA LEU A 48 0.42 6.26 -8.54
C LEU A 48 -0.91 6.23 -9.30
N MET A 49 -1.88 7.06 -8.89
CA MET A 49 -3.17 7.20 -9.59
C MET A 49 -2.96 7.75 -11.00
N ASP A 50 -2.21 8.85 -11.16
CA ASP A 50 -1.90 9.47 -12.45
C ASP A 50 -1.22 8.49 -13.40
N LYS A 51 -0.23 7.75 -12.89
CA LYS A 51 0.47 6.73 -13.69
C LYS A 51 -0.43 5.60 -14.11
N ARG A 52 -1.33 5.16 -13.22
CA ARG A 52 -2.28 4.07 -13.51
C ARG A 52 -3.28 4.49 -14.58
N GLU A 53 -3.79 5.72 -14.50
CA GLU A 53 -4.68 6.32 -15.51
C GLU A 53 -3.97 6.47 -16.85
N THR A 54 -2.75 7.03 -16.85
CA THR A 54 -1.94 7.20 -18.07
C THR A 54 -1.66 5.86 -18.75
N ALA A 55 -1.42 4.81 -17.96
CA ALA A 55 -1.23 3.44 -18.45
C ALA A 55 -2.54 2.74 -18.85
N ARG A 56 -3.70 3.38 -18.66
CA ARG A 56 -5.05 2.84 -18.93
C ARG A 56 -5.30 1.50 -18.26
N LEU A 57 -4.79 1.33 -17.05
CA LEU A 57 -5.02 0.14 -16.25
C LEU A 57 -6.37 0.22 -15.55
N VAL A 58 -7.03 -0.92 -15.39
CA VAL A 58 -8.39 -0.99 -14.82
C VAL A 58 -8.36 -0.70 -13.33
N THR A 59 -9.21 0.23 -12.89
CA THR A 59 -9.53 0.45 -11.46
C THR A 59 -11.04 0.59 -11.34
N VAL A 60 -11.65 -0.20 -10.46
CA VAL A 60 -13.08 -0.09 -10.16
C VAL A 60 -13.21 0.52 -8.77
N TYR A 61 -13.67 1.77 -8.71
CA TYR A 61 -13.90 2.50 -7.45
C TYR A 61 -15.32 2.28 -6.93
N GLU A 62 -15.52 2.55 -5.64
CA GLU A 62 -16.81 2.40 -4.94
C GLU A 62 -17.42 1.00 -5.11
N THR A 63 -16.58 -0.04 -5.00
CA THR A 63 -17.03 -1.43 -4.97
C THR A 63 -17.47 -1.79 -3.55
N ALA A 64 -18.68 -2.33 -3.41
CA ALA A 64 -19.20 -2.86 -2.16
C ALA A 64 -19.11 -4.39 -2.12
N ASN A 65 -19.25 -4.98 -0.93
CA ASN A 65 -19.35 -6.43 -0.73
C ASN A 65 -18.27 -7.26 -1.45
N VAL A 66 -17.04 -6.74 -1.50
CA VAL A 66 -15.91 -7.44 -2.12
C VAL A 66 -15.66 -8.74 -1.36
N ALA A 67 -15.62 -9.86 -2.09
CA ALA A 67 -15.36 -11.18 -1.53
C ALA A 67 -14.40 -11.97 -2.44
N PRO A 68 -13.20 -12.35 -1.93
CA PRO A 68 -12.33 -13.35 -2.53
C PRO A 68 -12.90 -14.76 -2.39
N HIS A 69 -12.77 -15.58 -3.42
CA HIS A 69 -13.23 -16.98 -3.46
C HIS A 69 -12.15 -17.88 -4.06
N ASP A 70 -12.16 -19.16 -3.65
CA ASP A 70 -11.36 -20.26 -4.20
C ASP A 70 -9.85 -19.96 -4.36
N PHE A 71 -9.31 -19.08 -3.50
CA PHE A 71 -7.91 -18.62 -3.56
C PHE A 71 -6.90 -19.60 -2.98
N ASP A 72 -7.36 -20.69 -2.39
CA ASP A 72 -6.58 -21.88 -2.06
C ASP A 72 -6.63 -22.95 -3.17
N GLY A 73 -7.39 -22.69 -4.25
CA GLY A 73 -7.58 -23.59 -5.38
C GLY A 73 -6.87 -23.15 -6.66
N ALA A 74 -7.28 -23.75 -7.79
CA ALA A 74 -6.69 -23.51 -9.12
C ALA A 74 -7.37 -22.41 -9.94
N ALA A 75 -8.51 -21.89 -9.48
CA ALA A 75 -9.32 -20.92 -10.21
C ALA A 75 -9.90 -19.84 -9.28
N PRO A 76 -9.05 -18.99 -8.67
CA PRO A 76 -9.52 -17.92 -7.80
C PRO A 76 -10.36 -16.89 -8.54
N PHE A 77 -11.30 -16.30 -7.82
CA PHE A 77 -12.07 -15.17 -8.34
C PHE A 77 -12.49 -14.21 -7.22
N VAL A 78 -12.83 -12.99 -7.61
CA VAL A 78 -13.38 -11.96 -6.72
C VAL A 78 -14.77 -11.58 -7.18
N THR A 79 -15.72 -11.50 -6.25
CA THR A 79 -17.01 -10.85 -6.50
C THR A 79 -17.07 -9.50 -5.82
N TYR A 80 -17.83 -8.57 -6.39
CA TYR A 80 -18.14 -7.28 -5.78
C TYR A 80 -19.45 -6.73 -6.33
N ASP A 81 -20.06 -5.81 -5.60
CA ASP A 81 -21.22 -5.05 -6.07
C ASP A 81 -20.80 -3.65 -6.49
N LYS A 82 -21.34 -3.17 -7.60
CA LYS A 82 -21.17 -1.79 -8.08
C LYS A 82 -22.51 -1.28 -8.58
N ASP A 83 -22.94 -0.15 -8.03
CA ASP A 83 -24.21 0.50 -8.39
C ASP A 83 -25.42 -0.46 -8.30
N GLY A 84 -25.39 -1.38 -7.32
CA GLY A 84 -26.43 -2.40 -7.09
C GLY A 84 -26.35 -3.64 -7.99
N VAL A 85 -25.32 -3.74 -8.85
CA VAL A 85 -25.10 -4.88 -9.74
C VAL A 85 -23.92 -5.71 -9.26
N GLY A 86 -24.11 -7.03 -9.21
CA GLY A 86 -23.05 -7.98 -8.87
C GLY A 86 -22.12 -8.25 -10.05
N HIS A 87 -20.83 -8.26 -9.78
CA HIS A 87 -19.76 -8.51 -10.74
C HIS A 87 -18.83 -9.62 -10.26
N ARG A 88 -18.14 -10.27 -11.21
CA ARG A 88 -17.13 -11.30 -10.97
C ARG A 88 -15.89 -11.01 -11.81
N ILE A 89 -14.71 -11.19 -11.19
CA ILE A 89 -13.41 -11.16 -11.85
C ILE A 89 -12.73 -12.50 -11.59
N ASP A 90 -12.55 -13.30 -12.64
CA ASP A 90 -11.70 -14.49 -12.61
C ASP A 90 -10.22 -14.07 -12.72
N CYS A 91 -9.35 -14.72 -11.95
CA CYS A 91 -7.94 -14.37 -11.89
C CYS A 91 -7.07 -15.58 -11.53
N ASP A 92 -5.76 -15.42 -11.66
CA ASP A 92 -4.80 -16.45 -11.22
C ASP A 92 -4.37 -16.21 -9.76
N PHE A 93 -4.35 -14.95 -9.32
CA PHE A 93 -3.88 -14.54 -7.99
C PHE A 93 -4.65 -13.33 -7.46
N ILE A 94 -4.80 -13.27 -6.14
CA ILE A 94 -5.42 -12.15 -5.42
C ILE A 94 -4.38 -11.54 -4.47
N ALA A 95 -4.11 -10.24 -4.65
CA ALA A 95 -3.25 -9.47 -3.75
C ALA A 95 -4.11 -8.61 -2.80
N GLY A 96 -4.14 -8.98 -1.52
CA GLY A 96 -4.88 -8.25 -0.48
C GLY A 96 -4.15 -7.00 0.00
N CYS A 97 -4.42 -5.86 -0.66
CA CYS A 97 -3.84 -4.55 -0.32
C CYS A 97 -4.88 -3.61 0.34
N ASP A 98 -5.81 -4.16 1.11
CA ASP A 98 -7.03 -3.51 1.63
C ASP A 98 -6.91 -3.03 3.10
N GLY A 99 -5.68 -3.01 3.62
CA GLY A 99 -5.36 -2.47 4.94
C GLY A 99 -5.87 -3.31 6.11
N TYR A 100 -5.79 -2.76 7.32
CA TYR A 100 -6.02 -3.51 8.56
C TYR A 100 -7.45 -4.06 8.68
N HIS A 101 -8.45 -3.32 8.19
CA HIS A 101 -9.85 -3.73 8.17
C HIS A 101 -10.28 -4.32 6.83
N GLY A 102 -9.32 -4.71 5.99
CA GLY A 102 -9.53 -5.37 4.72
C GLY A 102 -10.29 -6.70 4.83
N VAL A 103 -11.00 -7.05 3.75
CA VAL A 103 -11.69 -8.35 3.64
C VAL A 103 -10.70 -9.49 3.43
N SER A 104 -9.59 -9.24 2.73
CA SER A 104 -8.63 -10.26 2.31
C SER A 104 -8.10 -11.06 3.48
N ARG A 105 -7.70 -10.39 4.58
CA ARG A 105 -7.21 -11.09 5.78
C ARG A 105 -8.30 -11.88 6.49
N ARG A 106 -9.55 -11.39 6.50
CA ARG A 106 -10.69 -12.08 7.14
C ARG A 106 -11.18 -13.28 6.34
N SER A 107 -10.94 -13.31 5.04
CA SER A 107 -11.29 -14.44 4.17
C SER A 107 -10.40 -15.66 4.40
N VAL A 108 -9.20 -15.48 4.94
CA VAL A 108 -8.26 -16.59 5.20
C VAL A 108 -8.71 -17.39 6.44
N PRO A 109 -8.81 -18.73 6.37
CA PRO A 109 -9.17 -19.56 7.52
C PRO A 109 -8.26 -19.36 8.74
N GLU A 110 -8.84 -19.41 9.94
CA GLU A 110 -8.10 -19.35 11.20
C GLU A 110 -7.06 -20.48 11.25
N GLY A 111 -5.79 -20.12 11.49
CA GLY A 111 -4.67 -21.06 11.56
C GLY A 111 -3.88 -21.26 10.25
N ALA A 112 -4.36 -20.75 9.11
CA ALA A 112 -3.58 -20.75 7.87
C ALA A 112 -2.52 -19.63 7.85
N LEU A 113 -2.70 -18.59 8.66
CA LEU A 113 -1.73 -17.49 8.80
C LEU A 113 -0.60 -17.90 9.77
N LYS A 114 0.65 -17.80 9.31
CA LYS A 114 1.84 -17.90 10.18
C LYS A 114 2.49 -16.52 10.29
N THR A 115 2.79 -16.11 11.53
CA THR A 115 3.56 -14.90 11.86
C THR A 115 5.03 -15.21 11.99
#